data_AF-A0A6M3XBL9-F1
#
_entry.id   AF-A0A6M3XBL9-F1
#
_cell.length_a   1.000
_cell.length_b   1.000
_cell.length_c   1.000
_cell.angle_alpha   90.00
_cell.angle_beta   90.00
_cell.angle_gamma   90.00
#
_symmetry.space_group_name_H-M   'P 1'
#
loop_
_entity.id
_entity.type
_entity.pdbx_description
1 polymer ?
#
loop_
_entity_poly.entity_id
_entity_poly.type
_entity_poly.pdbx_seq_one_letter_code
_entity_poly.pdbx_strand_id
1 'polypeptide(L)'
;MARAPRPVLVTLEEAGPSAGLTDAQLRAAAVPVTPDRPGQTTRAYGWAAGQKLAVGAASAQSAAVAAVEVMLIASARCFVKVGANPTAADAAGSIPLEAGERFHLQIATGDKIAAIQATAAGSLYILPVA
;
A
#
# COMPACT_ATOMS: atom_id res chain seq x y z
N MET A 1 -56.19 -38.61 -37.51
CA MET A 1 -55.70 -37.71 -38.58
C MET A 1 -54.90 -36.59 -37.94
N ALA A 2 -53.58 -36.65 -38.04
CA ALA A 2 -52.64 -35.75 -37.36
C ALA A 2 -52.42 -34.46 -38.17
N ARG A 3 -52.53 -33.29 -37.51
CA ARG A 3 -52.28 -31.98 -38.13
C ARG A 3 -50.84 -31.57 -37.81
N ALA A 4 -49.99 -31.50 -38.84
CA ALA A 4 -48.58 -31.09 -38.68
C ALA A 4 -48.48 -29.59 -38.30
N PRO A 5 -47.56 -29.20 -37.39
CA PRO A 5 -47.33 -27.80 -37.04
C PRO A 5 -46.55 -27.07 -38.16
N ARG A 6 -46.98 -25.84 -38.48
CA ARG A 6 -46.35 -24.97 -39.47
C ARG A 6 -45.05 -24.36 -38.91
N PRO A 7 -43.97 -24.26 -39.70
CA PRO A 7 -42.73 -23.61 -39.25
C PRO A 7 -42.93 -22.10 -39.12
N VAL A 8 -42.53 -21.55 -37.97
CA VAL A 8 -42.46 -20.10 -37.71
C VAL A 8 -41.15 -19.60 -38.30
N LEU A 9 -41.22 -18.70 -39.28
CA LEU A 9 -40.07 -18.02 -39.85
C LEU A 9 -39.59 -16.97 -38.83
N VAL A 10 -38.44 -17.20 -38.20
CA VAL A 10 -37.79 -16.20 -37.34
C VAL A 10 -37.02 -15.24 -38.23
N THR A 11 -37.53 -14.03 -38.41
CA THR A 11 -36.77 -12.92 -39.00
C THR A 11 -35.76 -12.43 -37.98
N LEU A 12 -34.47 -12.55 -38.29
CA LEU A 12 -33.39 -11.94 -37.53
C LEU A 12 -33.41 -10.44 -37.78
N GLU A 13 -33.81 -9.65 -36.78
CA GLU A 13 -33.71 -8.19 -36.84
C GLU A 13 -32.22 -7.81 -36.75
N GLU A 14 -31.70 -7.20 -37.83
CA GLU A 14 -30.32 -6.77 -37.93
C GLU A 14 -30.05 -5.68 -36.88
N ALA A 15 -29.05 -5.90 -36.01
CA ALA A 15 -28.63 -4.91 -35.03
C ALA A 15 -28.15 -3.66 -35.76
N GLY A 16 -28.93 -2.58 -35.68
CA GLY A 16 -28.57 -1.28 -36.25
C GLY A 16 -27.21 -0.80 -35.74
N PRO A 17 -26.49 0.04 -36.52
CA PRO A 17 -25.13 0.45 -36.20
C PRO A 17 -25.10 1.16 -34.85
N SER A 18 -24.21 0.71 -33.95
CA SER A 18 -23.98 1.38 -32.67
C SER A 18 -23.61 2.84 -32.94
N ALA A 19 -24.48 3.77 -32.56
CA ALA A 19 -24.20 5.19 -32.69
C ALA A 19 -22.97 5.52 -31.84
N GLY A 20 -21.81 5.65 -32.50
CA GLY A 20 -20.59 6.11 -31.86
C GLY A 20 -20.85 7.48 -31.23
N LEU A 21 -20.19 7.74 -30.10
CA LEU A 21 -20.28 9.03 -29.42
C LEU A 21 -19.92 10.14 -30.40
N THR A 22 -20.83 11.09 -30.58
CA THR A 22 -20.65 12.24 -31.45
C THR A 22 -19.54 13.14 -30.90
N ASP A 23 -18.89 13.93 -31.77
CA ASP A 23 -17.85 14.89 -31.36
C ASP A 23 -18.36 15.89 -30.30
N ALA A 24 -19.67 16.20 -30.35
CA ALA A 24 -20.34 17.00 -29.33
C ALA A 24 -20.42 16.29 -27.97
N GLN A 25 -20.66 14.98 -27.95
CA GLN A 25 -20.66 14.16 -26.73
C GLN A 25 -19.24 14.00 -26.16
N LEU A 26 -18.21 13.88 -26.99
CA LEU A 26 -16.82 13.87 -26.54
C LEU A 26 -16.39 15.19 -25.91
N ARG A 27 -16.87 16.33 -26.43
CA ARG A 27 -16.58 17.66 -25.84
C ARG A 27 -17.40 17.95 -24.58
N ALA A 28 -18.64 17.47 -24.51
CA ALA A 28 -19.50 17.62 -23.33
C ALA A 28 -19.06 16.70 -22.18
N ALA A 29 -18.46 15.55 -22.50
CA ALA A 29 -17.83 14.64 -21.54
C ALA A 29 -16.39 15.07 -21.21
N ALA A 30 -16.16 16.37 -20.96
CA ALA A 30 -14.95 16.80 -20.29
C ALA A 30 -14.86 16.02 -18.97
N VAL A 31 -14.04 14.97 -18.97
CA VAL A 31 -13.87 14.10 -17.81
C VAL A 31 -13.50 15.01 -16.67
N PRO A 32 -14.26 15.05 -15.56
CA PRO A 32 -13.90 15.87 -14.43
C PRO A 32 -12.57 15.34 -13.91
N VAL A 33 -11.47 15.97 -14.31
CA VAL A 33 -10.20 15.81 -13.62
C VAL A 33 -10.43 16.52 -12.30
N THR A 34 -10.77 15.76 -11.27
CA THR A 34 -10.68 16.30 -9.92
C THR A 34 -9.22 16.70 -9.77
N PRO A 35 -8.90 18.01 -9.66
CA PRO A 35 -7.52 18.39 -9.51
C PRO A 35 -7.05 17.75 -8.22
N ASP A 36 -6.07 16.85 -8.31
CA ASP A 36 -5.41 16.29 -7.13
C ASP A 36 -5.05 17.48 -6.24
N ARG A 37 -5.61 17.50 -5.04
CA ARG A 37 -5.37 18.58 -4.09
C ARG A 37 -3.85 18.67 -3.92
N PRO A 38 -3.22 19.85 -3.97
CA PRO A 38 -1.79 19.97 -3.71
C PRO A 38 -1.46 19.29 -2.36
N GLY A 39 -0.73 18.16 -2.41
CA GLY A 39 -0.43 17.31 -1.24
C GLY A 39 -1.11 15.93 -1.21
N GLN A 40 -2.04 15.60 -2.12
CA GLN A 40 -2.70 14.28 -2.18
C GLN A 40 -1.84 13.15 -2.79
N THR A 41 -0.68 13.47 -3.36
CA THR A 41 0.24 12.46 -3.89
C THR A 41 1.23 11.93 -2.84
N THR A 42 1.27 12.54 -1.65
CA THR A 42 2.12 12.08 -0.54
C THR A 42 1.27 11.34 0.49
N ARG A 43 1.79 10.21 0.98
CA ARG A 43 1.15 9.42 2.04
C ARG A 43 0.86 10.29 3.26
N ALA A 44 -0.38 10.24 3.77
CA ALA A 44 -0.72 10.86 5.04
C ALA A 44 -0.05 10.08 6.18
N TYR A 45 0.54 10.77 7.14
CA TYR A 45 1.20 10.11 8.27
C TYR A 45 0.44 10.37 9.58
N GLY A 46 0.34 9.32 10.39
CA GLY A 46 -0.20 9.37 11.74
C GLY A 46 0.83 9.94 12.72
N TRP A 47 1.07 11.26 12.69
CA TRP A 47 2.10 11.93 13.49
C TRP A 47 2.00 11.62 14.99
N ALA A 48 0.77 11.57 15.54
CA ALA A 48 0.53 11.26 16.94
C ALA A 48 0.84 9.79 17.33
N ALA A 49 0.85 8.88 16.35
CA ALA A 49 1.14 7.46 16.54
C ALA A 49 2.60 7.10 16.21
N GLY A 50 3.45 8.10 15.92
CA GLY A 50 4.87 7.89 15.65
C GLY A 50 5.60 7.32 16.87
N GLN A 51 6.54 6.41 16.64
CA GLN A 51 7.33 5.76 17.68
C GLN A 51 8.83 5.99 17.44
N LYS A 52 9.59 6.09 18.53
CA LYS A 52 11.05 6.05 18.52
C LYS A 52 11.52 4.81 19.27
N LEU A 53 12.27 3.96 18.59
CA LEU A 53 12.86 2.75 19.15
C LEU A 53 14.37 2.96 19.32
N ALA A 54 14.90 2.75 20.52
CA ALA A 54 16.34 2.70 20.73
C ALA A 54 16.91 1.41 20.13
N VAL A 55 17.98 1.52 19.34
CA VAL A 55 18.63 0.40 18.67
C VAL A 55 20.00 0.18 19.28
N GLY A 56 20.26 -1.04 19.74
CA GLY A 56 21.52 -1.43 20.37
C GLY A 56 21.97 -2.83 19.96
N ALA A 57 22.92 -3.39 20.72
CA ALA A 57 23.50 -4.71 20.46
C ALA A 57 22.50 -5.87 20.62
N ALA A 58 21.47 -5.70 21.44
CA ALA A 58 20.35 -6.63 21.52
C ALA A 58 19.19 -6.15 20.65
N SER A 59 18.45 -7.10 20.08
CA SER A 59 17.23 -6.76 19.36
C SER A 59 16.22 -6.12 20.30
N ALA A 60 15.72 -4.94 19.92
CA ALA A 60 14.64 -4.25 20.59
C ALA A 60 13.40 -4.23 19.69
N GLN A 61 12.21 -4.16 20.28
CA GLN A 61 10.93 -4.14 19.56
C GLN A 61 10.15 -2.86 19.89
N SER A 62 9.41 -2.36 18.91
CA SER A 62 8.43 -1.29 19.09
C SER A 62 7.18 -1.77 19.83
N ALA A 63 6.29 -0.83 20.18
CA ALA A 63 4.91 -1.18 20.47
C ALA A 63 4.20 -1.64 19.18
N ALA A 64 3.06 -2.32 19.34
CA ALA A 64 2.23 -2.74 18.21
C ALA A 64 1.78 -1.52 17.38
N VAL A 65 1.86 -1.63 16.06
CA VAL A 65 1.50 -0.55 15.13
C VAL A 65 0.08 -0.77 14.62
N ALA A 66 -0.79 0.21 14.86
CA ALA A 66 -2.18 0.18 14.41
C ALA A 66 -2.35 0.77 12.99
N ALA A 67 -1.57 0.28 12.02
CA ALA A 67 -1.63 0.69 10.63
C ALA A 67 -1.24 -0.46 9.70
N VAL A 68 -1.50 -0.32 8.40
CA VAL A 68 -1.15 -1.31 7.36
C VAL A 68 0.14 -0.96 6.62
N GLU A 69 0.73 0.20 6.92
CA GLU A 69 1.98 0.65 6.32
C GLU A 69 2.72 1.59 7.27
N VAL A 70 4.06 1.52 7.23
CA VAL A 70 4.94 2.40 8.01
C VAL A 70 6.07 2.95 7.15
N MET A 71 6.51 4.16 7.49
CA MET A 71 7.82 4.69 7.10
C MET A 71 8.82 4.47 8.23
N LEU A 72 9.97 3.92 7.88
CA LEU A 72 11.11 3.73 8.76
C LEU A 72 12.23 4.71 8.42
N ILE A 73 12.87 5.27 9.44
CA ILE A 73 14.09 6.07 9.30
C ILE A 73 15.05 5.70 10.42
N ALA A 74 16.25 5.23 10.07
CA ALA A 74 17.27 4.90 11.06
C ALA A 74 18.29 6.04 11.22
N SER A 75 18.75 6.30 12.44
CA SER A 75 19.85 7.25 12.69
C SER A 75 21.24 6.62 12.53
N ALA A 76 21.31 5.30 12.49
CA ALA A 76 22.52 4.50 12.31
C ALA A 76 22.14 3.20 11.58
N ARG A 77 23.10 2.57 10.89
CA ARG A 77 22.86 1.33 10.15
C ARG A 77 22.35 0.22 11.08
N CYS A 78 21.24 -0.41 10.71
CA CYS A 78 20.59 -1.46 11.50
C CYS A 78 19.92 -2.51 10.63
N PHE A 79 19.53 -3.63 11.24
CA PHE A 79 18.68 -4.64 10.62
C PHE A 79 17.29 -4.60 11.24
N VAL A 80 16.25 -4.61 10.41
CA VAL A 80 14.84 -4.54 10.84
C VAL A 80 14.08 -5.81 10.52
N LYS A 81 13.10 -6.16 11.35
CA LYS A 81 12.18 -7.29 11.12
C LYS A 81 10.78 -6.96 11.61
N VAL A 82 9.77 -7.47 10.90
CA VAL A 82 8.34 -7.22 11.19
C VAL A 82 7.65 -8.52 11.60
N GLY A 83 6.67 -8.40 12.49
CA GLY A 83 5.75 -9.48 12.88
C GLY A 83 5.11 -9.23 14.23
N ALA A 84 4.34 -10.20 14.75
CA ALA A 84 3.66 -10.05 16.04
C ALA A 84 4.62 -9.93 17.24
N ASN A 85 5.72 -10.69 17.23
CA ASN A 85 6.79 -10.65 18.24
C ASN A 85 8.17 -10.89 17.56
N PRO A 86 8.65 -9.95 16.74
CA PRO A 86 9.81 -10.19 15.88
C PRO A 86 11.12 -10.03 16.65
N THR A 87 12.12 -10.85 16.32
CA THR A 87 13.49 -10.65 16.78
C THR A 87 14.37 -10.37 15.56
N ALA A 88 14.93 -9.17 15.48
CA ALA A 88 15.84 -8.78 14.41
C ALA A 88 17.23 -9.35 14.65
N ALA A 89 17.90 -9.76 13.58
CA ALA A 89 19.27 -10.25 13.60
C ALA A 89 19.99 -9.80 12.32
N ASP A 90 21.32 -9.76 12.34
CA ASP A 90 22.13 -9.70 11.11
C ASP A 90 22.11 -11.09 10.44
N ALA A 91 20.94 -11.45 9.90
CA ALA A 91 20.66 -12.76 9.33
C ALA A 91 19.46 -12.70 8.36
N ALA A 92 19.22 -13.82 7.67
CA ALA A 92 18.09 -13.97 6.78
C ALA A 92 16.75 -13.67 7.48
N GLY A 93 15.85 -12.99 6.76
CA GLY A 93 14.55 -12.55 7.28
C GLY A 93 14.58 -11.22 8.04
N SER A 94 15.70 -10.51 8.02
CA SER A 94 15.81 -9.11 8.37
C SER A 94 16.23 -8.27 7.16
N ILE A 95 15.78 -7.02 7.12
CA ILE A 95 16.11 -6.07 6.05
C ILE A 95 17.19 -5.13 6.58
N PRO A 96 18.33 -4.97 5.89
CA PRO A 96 19.31 -3.94 6.25
C PRO A 96 18.74 -2.56 5.91
N LEU A 97 18.95 -1.59 6.80
CA LEU A 97 18.55 -0.20 6.63
C LEU A 97 19.74 0.70 6.92
N GLU A 98 20.11 1.55 5.95
CA GLU A 98 21.22 2.48 6.11
C GLU A 98 20.81 3.72 6.95
N ALA A 99 21.81 4.42 7.50
CA ALA A 99 21.56 5.63 8.26
C ALA A 99 20.98 6.74 7.36
N GLY A 100 19.86 7.34 7.80
CA GLY A 100 19.15 8.40 7.08
C GLY A 100 18.27 7.93 5.92
N GLU A 101 18.29 6.63 5.58
CA GLU A 101 17.42 6.06 4.56
C GLU A 101 15.96 6.09 5.02
N ARG A 102 15.05 6.42 4.08
CA ARG A 102 13.61 6.33 4.29
C ARG A 102 13.12 5.07 3.60
N PHE A 103 12.53 4.17 4.36
CA PHE A 103 12.03 2.89 3.84
C PHE A 103 10.56 2.70 4.20
N HIS A 104 9.72 2.52 3.18
CA HIS A 104 8.30 2.25 3.35
C HIS A 104 8.04 0.76 3.21
N LEU A 105 7.25 0.22 4.11
CA LEU A 105 6.89 -1.19 4.08
C LEU A 105 5.46 -1.41 4.56
N GLN A 106 4.77 -2.35 3.91
CA GLN A 106 3.45 -2.79 4.32
C GLN A 106 3.55 -3.80 5.46
N ILE A 107 2.64 -3.71 6.42
CA ILE A 107 2.55 -4.56 7.61
C ILE A 107 1.13 -5.02 7.84
N ALA A 108 0.94 -6.03 8.69
CA ALA A 108 -0.37 -6.31 9.26
C ALA A 108 -0.62 -5.40 10.47
N THR A 109 -1.87 -4.96 10.64
CA THR A 109 -2.27 -4.21 11.84
C THR A 109 -1.96 -5.04 13.10
N GLY A 110 -1.27 -4.43 14.05
CA GLY A 110 -0.84 -5.07 15.29
C GLY A 110 0.59 -5.64 15.24
N ASP A 111 1.23 -5.66 14.07
CA ASP A 111 2.64 -6.01 13.97
C ASP A 111 3.53 -5.01 14.73
N LYS A 112 4.67 -5.51 15.21
CA LYS A 112 5.75 -4.73 15.79
C LYS A 112 6.91 -4.67 14.80
N ILE A 113 7.76 -3.67 14.99
CA ILE A 113 9.03 -3.54 14.27
C ILE A 113 10.15 -3.81 15.26
N ALA A 114 10.97 -4.81 14.97
CA ALA A 114 12.20 -5.08 15.70
C ALA A 114 13.41 -4.49 14.96
N ALA A 115 14.40 -4.04 15.72
CA ALA A 115 15.66 -3.57 15.18
C ALA A 115 16.85 -4.02 16.04
N ILE A 116 17.99 -4.23 15.38
CA ILE A 116 19.29 -4.51 16.02
C ILE A 116 20.38 -3.71 15.29
N GLN A 117 21.36 -3.21 16.02
CA GLN A 117 22.45 -2.45 15.42
C GLN A 117 23.27 -3.33 14.48
N ALA A 118 23.77 -2.77 13.38
CA ALA A 118 24.79 -3.43 12.58
C ALA A 118 26.18 -3.24 13.21
N THR A 119 26.50 -2.03 13.69
CA THR A 119 27.82 -1.73 14.24
C THR A 119 27.76 -0.75 15.41
N ALA A 120 26.96 0.31 15.31
CA ALA A 120 26.82 1.32 16.35
C ALA A 120 25.34 1.49 16.75
N ALA A 121 25.14 1.81 18.02
CA ALA A 121 23.81 2.10 18.56
C ALA A 121 23.20 3.34 17.89
N GLY A 122 21.87 3.42 17.92
CA GLY A 122 21.14 4.52 17.29
C GLY A 122 19.66 4.51 17.66
N SER A 123 18.84 5.05 16.77
CA SER A 123 17.40 5.07 16.90
C SER A 123 16.73 4.75 15.58
N LEU A 124 15.63 4.01 15.65
CA LEU A 124 14.71 3.79 14.55
C LEU A 124 13.45 4.62 14.81
N TYR A 125 13.11 5.49 13.87
CA TYR A 125 11.85 6.23 13.85
C TYR A 125 10.85 5.46 12.99
N ILE A 126 9.67 5.20 13.57
CA ILE A 126 8.60 4.45 12.94
C ILE A 126 7.41 5.39 12.83
N LEU A 127 6.99 5.69 11.61
CA LEU A 127 5.88 6.60 11.36
C LEU A 127 4.76 5.84 10.61
N PRO A 128 3.63 5.54 11.27
CA PRO A 128 2.50 4.90 10.63
C PRO A 128 1.89 5.79 9.54
N VAL A 129 1.44 5.17 8.45
CA VAL A 129 0.61 5.83 7.43
C VAL A 129 -0.85 5.83 7.92
N ALA A 130 -1.54 6.97 7.75
CA ALA A 130 -2.90 7.23 8.21
C ALA A 130 -3.98 6.92 7.17
#